data_AF-A0A6A4DTX8-F1
#
_entry.id   AF-A0A6A4DTX8-F1
#
_cell.length_a   1.000
_cell.length_b   1.000
_cell.length_c   1.000
_cell.angle_alpha   90.00
_cell.angle_beta   90.00
_cell.angle_gamma   90.00
#
_symmetry.space_group_name_H-M   'P 1'
#
loop_
_entity.id
_entity.type
_entity.pdbx_description
1 polymer ?
#
loop_
_entity_poly.entity_id
_entity_poly.type
_entity_poly.pdbx_seq_one_letter_code
_entity_poly.pdbx_strand_id
1 'polypeptide(L)'
;MFSVQTKAWFDEHVMLEWIDKVWQFEVYGPSVLILDCLKAHKCAAVPQRLAEMGTYMLYVPAGFTSVAQHHDVGAMSPFKSSASSLYSALLETSTTM
;
A
#
# COMPACT_ATOMS: atom_id res chain seq x y z
N MET A 1 3.36 10.18 -15.23
CA MET A 1 3.82 10.95 -14.04
C MET A 1 2.90 10.59 -12.90
N PHE A 2 3.46 10.18 -11.76
CA PHE A 2 2.74 9.90 -10.52
C PHE A 2 2.69 11.17 -9.67
N SER A 3 1.55 11.47 -9.05
CA SER A 3 1.47 12.61 -8.14
C SER A 3 2.21 12.32 -6.84
N VAL A 4 3.02 13.28 -6.42
CA VAL A 4 3.57 13.37 -5.08
C VAL A 4 3.03 14.65 -4.49
N GLN A 5 2.26 14.54 -3.41
CA GLN A 5 1.78 15.71 -2.71
C GLN A 5 2.88 16.26 -1.80
N THR A 6 2.83 17.56 -1.45
CA THR A 6 3.92 18.28 -0.78
C THR A 6 4.31 17.72 0.60
N LYS A 7 3.41 17.02 1.28
CA LYS A 7 3.65 16.31 2.54
C LYS A 7 3.90 14.80 2.34
N ALA A 8 3.83 14.28 1.12
CA ALA A 8 4.01 12.87 0.74
C ALA A 8 3.03 11.84 1.34
N TRP A 9 1.81 12.27 1.67
CA TRP A 9 0.72 11.40 2.14
C TRP A 9 -0.03 10.80 0.96
N PHE A 10 -0.56 9.61 1.19
CA PHE A 10 -1.48 8.94 0.30
C PHE A 10 -2.92 9.43 0.63
N ASP A 11 -3.46 10.32 -0.21
CA ASP A 11 -4.79 10.90 -0.07
C ASP A 11 -5.76 10.38 -1.15
N GLU A 12 -7.00 10.89 -1.16
CA GLU A 12 -8.02 10.48 -2.12
C GLU A 12 -7.59 10.71 -3.58
N HIS A 13 -6.93 11.84 -3.86
CA HIS A 13 -6.47 12.15 -5.21
C HIS A 13 -5.38 11.19 -5.67
N VAL A 14 -4.40 10.92 -4.82
CA VAL A 14 -3.32 9.96 -5.10
C VAL A 14 -3.88 8.54 -5.24
N MET A 15 -4.88 8.16 -4.44
CA MET A 15 -5.52 6.85 -4.54
C MET A 15 -6.26 6.67 -5.87
N LEU A 16 -7.04 7.67 -6.30
CA LEU A 16 -7.74 7.63 -7.60
C LEU A 16 -6.75 7.56 -8.77
N GLU A 17 -5.67 8.32 -8.70
CA GLU A 17 -4.62 8.23 -9.71
C GLU A 17 -3.95 6.85 -9.72
N TRP A 18 -3.70 6.25 -8.55
CA TRP A 18 -3.16 4.89 -8.46
C TRP A 18 -4.12 3.86 -9.08
N ILE A 19 -5.43 4.00 -8.86
CA ILE A 19 -6.43 3.14 -9.51
C ILE A 19 -6.32 3.25 -11.03
N ASP A 20 -6.29 4.49 -11.55
CA ASP A 20 -6.29 4.76 -12.98
C ASP A 20 -4.93 4.53 -13.67
N LYS A 21 -3.81 4.51 -12.95
CA LYS A 21 -2.49 4.36 -13.59
C LYS A 21 -1.80 3.05 -13.29
N VAL A 22 -2.26 2.33 -12.26
CA VAL A 22 -1.64 1.09 -11.81
C VAL A 22 -2.70 -0.01 -11.78
N TRP A 23 -3.67 0.09 -10.89
CA TRP A 23 -4.61 -1.02 -10.64
C TRP A 23 -5.32 -1.49 -11.90
N GLN A 24 -5.80 -0.57 -12.75
CA GLN A 24 -6.56 -0.94 -13.94
C GLN A 24 -5.79 -1.81 -14.95
N PHE A 25 -4.45 -1.77 -14.91
CA PHE A 25 -3.60 -2.53 -15.82
C PHE A 25 -3.11 -3.86 -15.23
N GLU A 26 -3.26 -4.03 -13.91
CA GLU A 26 -2.81 -5.22 -13.17
C GLU A 26 -3.92 -6.29 -13.04
N VAL A 27 -5.17 -5.93 -13.35
CA VAL A 27 -6.32 -6.82 -13.22
C VAL A 27 -6.96 -7.17 -14.56
N TYR A 28 -7.42 -8.42 -14.67
CA TYR A 28 -8.15 -8.91 -15.84
C TYR A 28 -9.49 -9.51 -15.39
N GLY A 29 -10.57 -8.78 -15.66
CA GLY A 29 -11.93 -9.19 -15.28
C GLY A 29 -12.27 -8.97 -13.81
N PRO A 30 -13.37 -9.57 -13.32
CA PRO A 30 -13.86 -9.37 -11.96
C PRO A 30 -12.78 -9.70 -10.91
N SER A 31 -12.51 -8.76 -10.02
CA SER A 31 -11.37 -8.82 -9.10
C SER A 31 -11.77 -8.43 -7.68
N VAL A 32 -10.95 -8.81 -6.69
CA VAL A 32 -11.11 -8.40 -5.29
C VAL A 32 -9.87 -7.65 -4.85
N LEU A 33 -10.04 -6.44 -4.33
CA LEU A 33 -8.97 -5.63 -3.76
C LEU A 33 -9.15 -5.54 -2.24
N ILE A 34 -8.13 -5.99 -1.50
CA ILE A 34 -8.11 -5.97 -0.03
C ILE A 34 -7.17 -4.86 0.44
N LEU A 35 -7.71 -3.84 1.10
CA LEU A 35 -6.93 -2.71 1.65
C LEU A 35 -7.05 -2.62 3.17
N ASP A 36 -6.18 -1.82 3.78
CA ASP A 36 -6.34 -1.42 5.17
C ASP A 36 -7.42 -0.32 5.32
N CYS A 37 -7.72 0.05 6.57
CA CYS A 37 -8.73 1.06 6.89
C CYS A 37 -8.24 2.52 6.77
N LEU A 38 -7.21 2.80 5.95
CA LEU A 38 -6.74 4.18 5.73
C LEU A 38 -7.88 5.07 5.24
N LYS A 39 -7.95 6.32 5.74
CA LYS A 39 -9.05 7.26 5.41
C LYS A 39 -9.22 7.45 3.90
N ALA A 40 -8.11 7.56 3.16
CA ALA A 40 -8.11 7.73 1.71
C ALA A 40 -8.81 6.56 0.99
N HIS A 41 -8.68 5.34 1.49
CA HIS A 41 -9.34 4.16 0.90
C HIS A 41 -10.87 4.17 1.11
N LYS A 42 -11.34 4.86 2.16
CA LYS A 42 -12.75 4.88 2.56
C LYS A 42 -13.52 6.08 2.01
N CYS A 43 -12.86 6.98 1.26
CA CYS A 43 -13.53 8.07 0.56
C CYS A 43 -14.49 7.52 -0.49
N ALA A 44 -15.70 8.07 -0.60
CA ALA A 44 -16.77 7.49 -1.43
C ALA A 44 -16.39 7.32 -2.93
N ALA A 45 -15.52 8.18 -3.47
CA ALA A 45 -15.07 8.10 -4.85
C ALA A 45 -14.22 6.84 -5.13
N VAL A 46 -13.49 6.33 -4.14
CA VAL A 46 -12.58 5.18 -4.29
C VAL A 46 -13.33 3.86 -4.54
N PRO A 47 -14.25 3.40 -3.67
CA PRO A 47 -15.02 2.18 -3.93
C PRO A 47 -15.95 2.34 -5.13
N GLN A 48 -16.44 3.56 -5.43
CA GLN A 48 -17.20 3.82 -6.64
C GLN A 48 -16.36 3.54 -7.90
N ARG A 49 -15.17 4.13 -7.98
CA ARG A 49 -14.26 3.94 -9.12
C ARG A 49 -13.85 2.49 -9.32
N LEU A 50 -13.55 1.77 -8.24
CA LEU A 50 -13.22 0.35 -8.27
C LEU A 50 -14.40 -0.51 -8.75
N ALA A 51 -15.62 -0.21 -8.29
CA ALA A 51 -16.83 -0.94 -8.68
C ALA A 51 -17.14 -0.77 -10.18
N GLU A 52 -16.94 0.42 -10.75
CA GLU A 52 -17.07 0.69 -12.19
C GLU A 52 -16.14 -0.21 -13.04
N MET A 53 -15.02 -0.63 -12.47
CA MET A 53 -14.05 -1.53 -13.10
C MET A 53 -14.28 -3.01 -12.79
N GLY A 54 -15.38 -3.36 -12.10
CA GLY A 54 -15.64 -4.73 -11.67
C GLY A 54 -14.73 -5.22 -10.54
N THR A 55 -14.11 -4.31 -9.79
CA THR A 55 -13.32 -4.65 -8.60
C THR A 55 -14.19 -4.50 -7.35
N TYR A 56 -14.34 -5.60 -6.60
CA TYR A 56 -14.96 -5.60 -5.28
C TYR A 56 -13.93 -5.27 -4.21
N MET A 57 -14.30 -4.39 -3.28
CA MET A 57 -13.38 -3.89 -2.26
C MET A 57 -13.66 -4.52 -0.89
N LEU A 58 -12.61 -4.98 -0.23
CA LEU A 58 -12.63 -5.51 1.13
C LEU A 58 -11.62 -4.76 2.00
N TYR A 59 -11.93 -4.69 3.31
CA TYR A 59 -11.03 -4.10 4.29
C TYR A 59 -10.51 -5.15 5.26
N VAL A 60 -9.22 -5.07 5.56
CA VAL A 60 -8.67 -5.75 6.73
C VAL A 60 -9.27 -5.09 7.99
N PRO A 61 -9.74 -5.88 8.98
CA PRO A 61 -10.22 -5.34 10.24
C PRO A 61 -9.22 -4.38 10.87
N ALA A 62 -9.71 -3.26 11.40
CA ALA A 62 -8.86 -2.25 12.02
C ALA A 62 -8.03 -2.86 13.16
N GLY A 63 -6.72 -2.58 13.16
CA GLY A 63 -5.78 -3.13 14.14
C GLY A 63 -5.19 -4.50 13.77
N PHE A 64 -5.64 -5.13 12.67
CA PHE A 64 -5.12 -6.43 12.22
C PHE A 64 -4.20 -6.37 11.02
N THR A 65 -3.88 -5.18 10.49
CA THR A 65 -3.01 -4.99 9.33
C THR A 65 -1.70 -5.77 9.43
N SER A 66 -0.99 -5.64 10.57
CA SER A 66 0.30 -6.28 10.80
C SER A 66 0.25 -7.80 10.95
N VAL A 67 -0.94 -8.40 10.99
CA VAL A 67 -1.14 -9.84 11.21
C VAL A 67 -1.89 -10.51 10.05
N ALA A 68 -2.85 -9.80 9.46
CA ALA A 68 -3.78 -10.35 8.48
C ALA A 68 -3.59 -9.75 7.07
N GLN A 69 -2.92 -8.60 6.93
CA GLN A 69 -2.67 -8.04 5.60
C GLN A 69 -1.44 -8.72 4.98
N HIS A 70 -1.69 -9.44 3.88
CA HIS A 70 -0.66 -10.16 3.13
C HIS A 70 0.56 -9.30 2.76
N HIS A 71 0.33 -8.05 2.38
CA HIS A 71 1.42 -7.12 2.04
C HIS A 71 2.30 -6.80 3.26
N ASP A 72 1.70 -6.55 4.43
CA ASP A 72 2.46 -6.19 5.63
C ASP A 72 3.25 -7.37 6.19
N VAL A 73 2.62 -8.54 6.26
CA VAL A 73 3.25 -9.76 6.80
C VAL A 73 4.23 -10.36 5.80
N GLY A 74 3.83 -10.50 4.55
CA GLY A 74 4.56 -11.26 3.54
C GLY A 74 5.66 -10.48 2.83
N ALA A 75 5.50 -9.16 2.63
CA ALA A 75 6.46 -8.35 1.90
C ALA A 75 7.17 -7.33 2.79
N MET A 76 6.41 -6.50 3.52
CA MET A 76 6.99 -5.37 4.26
C MET A 76 7.77 -5.81 5.49
N SER A 77 7.31 -6.82 6.23
CA SER A 77 8.03 -7.30 7.42
C SER A 77 9.41 -7.90 7.07
N PRO A 78 9.54 -8.80 6.07
CA PRO A 78 10.84 -9.25 5.60
C PRO A 78 11.71 -8.11 5.06
N PHE A 79 11.14 -7.21 4.26
CA PHE A 79 11.87 -6.05 3.72
C PHE A 79 12.45 -5.17 4.83
N LYS A 80 11.63 -4.78 5.83
CA LYS A 80 12.07 -3.96 6.97
C LYS A 80 13.15 -4.66 7.80
N SER A 81 13.01 -5.97 8.01
CA SER A 81 13.99 -6.77 8.76
C SER A 81 15.35 -6.79 8.06
N SER A 82 15.36 -7.00 6.75
CA SER A 82 16.58 -6.97 5.93
C SER A 82 17.22 -5.58 5.89
N ALA A 83 16.41 -4.53 5.71
CA ALA A 83 16.89 -3.15 5.72
C ALA A 83 17.52 -2.78 7.07
N SER A 84 16.89 -3.19 8.19
CA SER A 84 17.42 -2.97 9.53
C SER A 84 18.75 -3.69 9.73
N SER A 85 18.85 -4.94 9.27
CA SER A 85 20.09 -5.73 9.39
C SER A 85 21.24 -5.09 8.61
N LEU A 86 20.97 -4.63 7.38
CA LEU A 86 21.96 -3.93 6.56
C LEU A 86 22.39 -2.61 7.21
N TYR A 87 21.44 -1.85 7.75
CA TYR A 87 21.74 -0.61 8.43
C TYR A 87 22.62 -0.82 9.67
N SER A 88 22.33 -1.83 10.49
CA SER A 88 23.17 -2.20 11.65
C SER A 88 24.59 -2.56 11.23
N ALA A 89 24.75 -3.39 10.20
CA ALA A 89 26.06 -3.78 9.69
C ALA A 89 26.88 -2.57 9.18
N LEU A 90 26.22 -1.61 8.53
CA LEU A 90 26.86 -0.36 8.07
C LEU A 90 27.37 0.47 9.25
N LEU A 91 26.56 0.63 10.32
CA LEU A 91 26.97 1.38 11.51
C LEU A 91 28.15 0.74 12.24
N GLU A 92 28.16 -0.59 12.36
CA GLU A 92 29.28 -1.33 12.94
C GLU A 92 30.55 -1.09 12.14
N THR A 93 30.48 -1.20 10.80
CA THR A 93 31.61 -0.98 9.90
C THR A 93 32.16 0.44 10.00
N SER A 94 31.29 1.46 10.12
CA SER A 94 31.69 2.86 10.28
C SER A 94 32.28 3.20 11.64
N THR A 95 32.07 2.39 12.67
CA THR A 95 32.61 2.62 14.02
C THR A 95 33.99 1.95 14.21
N THR A 96 34.32 0.96 13.39
CA THR A 96 35.62 0.26 13.37
C THR A 96 36.69 0.89 12.46
N MET A 97 36.39 2.00 11.78
CA MET A 97 37.36 2.86 11.09
C MET A 97 37.69 4.10 11.92
#